data_AF-A0A2D5KB32-F1
#
_entry.id   AF-A0A2D5KB32-F1
#
_cell.length_a   1.000
_cell.length_b   1.000
_cell.length_c   1.000
_cell.angle_alpha   90.00
_cell.angle_beta   90.00
_cell.angle_gamma   90.00
#
_symmetry.space_group_name_H-M   'P 1'
#
loop_
_entity.id
_entity.type
_entity.pdbx_description
1 polymer ?
#
loop_
_entity_poly.entity_id
_entity_poly.type
_entity_poly.pdbx_seq_one_letter_code
_entity_poly.pdbx_strand_id
1 'polypeptide(L)'
;MLFTTNQLFKLLPLASLALILSSCSSYKPGYINSPTFEKKNDLFVNLSAGSQLGANVSYSPLNNWGILLNGSTGLWNEVRSESSAFVNQDKEFTDKFRFQNYFYELATGVYTPIGKAFYIDFYAGYGMGASGKGLWRFHPDDAWFGQELVAFKADYSNVFLQSTLKFILADDLRFNLSGRMNILNYKDFNYIYGSPPDNNPNRDNWPLPPQNEINSYFDFNQQTAYQVGLGLEGDAKYFVINAQLQFGIEAYDISNEDSYFSVRPFSVFLGIAMPIHRWGRKD
;
A
#
# COMPACT_ATOMS: atom_id res chain seq x y z
N MET A 1 -20.29 -4.32 -24.84
CA MET A 1 -21.00 -5.42 -24.15
C MET A 1 -21.45 -4.92 -22.78
N LEU A 2 -22.76 -4.86 -22.53
CA LEU A 2 -23.30 -4.48 -21.22
C LEU A 2 -23.27 -5.70 -20.29
N PHE A 3 -22.48 -5.62 -19.21
CA PHE A 3 -22.54 -6.61 -18.13
C PHE A 3 -23.96 -6.63 -17.56
N THR A 4 -24.60 -7.80 -17.53
CA THR A 4 -25.92 -7.95 -16.93
C THR A 4 -25.82 -7.86 -15.42
N THR A 5 -26.86 -7.35 -14.76
CA THR A 5 -26.94 -7.12 -13.31
C THR A 5 -26.58 -8.37 -12.49
N ASN A 6 -26.87 -9.57 -13.01
CA ASN A 6 -26.54 -10.85 -12.38
C ASN A 6 -25.04 -11.18 -12.35
N GLN A 7 -24.21 -10.60 -13.22
CA GLN A 7 -22.76 -10.82 -13.19
C GLN A 7 -22.05 -9.92 -12.17
N LEU A 8 -22.53 -8.69 -11.98
CA LEU A 8 -22.05 -7.77 -10.94
C LEU A 8 -22.25 -8.34 -9.53
N PHE A 9 -23.40 -8.97 -9.25
CA PHE A 9 -23.67 -9.61 -7.96
C PHE A 9 -22.79 -10.83 -7.68
N LYS A 10 -22.28 -11.52 -8.71
CA LYS A 10 -21.36 -12.66 -8.54
C LYS A 10 -19.92 -12.24 -8.25
N LEU A 11 -19.54 -11.01 -8.61
CA LEU A 11 -18.21 -10.45 -8.33
C LEU A 11 -18.12 -9.84 -6.92
N LEU A 12 -19.26 -9.45 -6.34
CA LEU A 12 -19.34 -8.85 -5.01
C LEU A 12 -18.74 -9.74 -3.89
N PRO A 13 -18.97 -11.07 -3.82
CA PRO A 13 -18.38 -11.92 -2.79
C PRO A 13 -16.87 -12.07 -2.96
N LEU A 14 -16.35 -12.12 -4.19
CA LEU A 14 -14.91 -12.14 -4.46
C LEU A 14 -14.24 -10.82 -4.06
N ALA A 15 -14.89 -9.68 -4.36
CA ALA A 15 -14.42 -8.37 -3.93
C ALA A 15 -14.42 -8.25 -2.39
N SER A 16 -15.49 -8.72 -1.73
CA SER A 16 -15.57 -8.76 -0.27
C SER A 16 -14.52 -9.67 0.36
N LEU A 17 -14.26 -10.85 -0.21
CA LEU A 17 -13.24 -11.78 0.28
C LEU A 17 -11.82 -11.22 0.11
N ALA A 18 -11.55 -10.54 -1.01
CA ALA A 18 -10.30 -9.82 -1.25
C ALA A 18 -10.08 -8.67 -0.24
N LEU A 19 -11.16 -7.98 0.18
CA LEU A 19 -11.09 -6.93 1.19
C LEU A 19 -10.77 -7.51 2.58
N ILE A 20 -11.34 -8.66 2.93
CA ILE A 20 -11.16 -9.30 4.25
C ILE A 20 -9.74 -9.86 4.42
N LEU A 21 -9.13 -10.42 3.38
CA LEU A 21 -7.76 -10.97 3.44
C LEU A 21 -6.64 -9.90 3.52
N SER A 22 -6.97 -8.61 3.53
CA SER A 22 -6.03 -7.50 3.31
C SER A 22 -5.51 -6.77 4.56
N SER A 23 -5.88 -7.19 5.78
CA SER A 23 -5.70 -6.40 7.01
C SER A 23 -4.39 -6.66 7.80
N CYS A 24 -3.71 -7.80 7.64
CA CYS A 24 -2.66 -8.26 8.57
C CYS A 24 -1.20 -7.94 8.21
N SER A 25 -0.94 -7.00 7.31
CA SER A 25 0.43 -6.63 6.87
C SER A 25 0.87 -5.28 7.44
N SER A 26 2.17 -5.11 7.63
CA SER A 26 2.76 -3.84 8.05
C SER A 26 2.87 -2.89 6.87
N TYR A 27 3.50 -3.29 5.77
CA TYR A 27 3.52 -2.50 4.54
C TYR A 27 2.36 -2.87 3.61
N LYS A 28 1.59 -1.86 3.21
CA LYS A 28 0.42 -1.98 2.35
C LYS A 28 0.64 -1.19 1.07
N PRO A 29 1.11 -1.84 0.00
CA PRO A 29 1.30 -1.20 -1.28
C PRO A 29 0.00 -0.59 -1.80
N GLY A 30 0.11 0.55 -2.48
CA GLY A 30 -1.02 1.17 -3.17
C GLY A 30 -1.13 0.73 -4.62
N TYR A 31 -2.08 1.34 -5.32
CA TYR A 31 -2.30 1.15 -6.74
C TYR A 31 -1.02 1.44 -7.56
N ILE A 32 -0.66 0.55 -8.47
CA ILE A 32 0.45 0.77 -9.41
C ILE A 32 -0.09 1.62 -10.54
N ASN A 33 0.16 2.93 -10.47
CA ASN A 33 -0.30 3.89 -11.46
C ASN A 33 0.52 3.77 -12.75
N SER A 34 -0.12 3.26 -13.79
CA SER A 34 0.43 3.20 -15.14
C SER A 34 -0.56 3.87 -16.09
N PRO A 35 -0.42 5.18 -16.38
CA PRO A 35 -1.23 5.85 -17.40
C PRO A 35 -0.79 5.42 -18.80
N THR A 36 -1.70 5.46 -19.78
CA THR A 36 -1.35 5.35 -21.20
C THR A 36 -1.30 6.74 -21.80
N PHE A 37 -0.10 7.32 -21.93
CA PHE A 37 0.06 8.62 -22.58
C PHE A 37 0.10 8.46 -24.10
N GLU A 38 -0.65 9.29 -24.83
CA GLU A 38 -0.67 9.30 -26.28
C GLU A 38 0.29 10.37 -26.85
N LYS A 39 0.42 11.50 -26.16
CA LYS A 39 1.19 12.67 -26.60
C LYS A 39 1.60 13.58 -25.44
N LYS A 40 2.45 14.56 -25.75
CA LYS A 40 2.70 15.70 -24.85
C LYS A 40 1.39 16.39 -24.43
N ASN A 41 1.43 16.95 -23.23
CA ASN A 41 0.35 17.60 -22.51
C ASN A 41 -0.85 16.70 -22.16
N ASP A 42 -0.68 15.38 -22.19
CA ASP A 42 -1.71 14.50 -21.68
C ASP A 42 -1.69 14.50 -20.15
N LEU A 43 -2.84 14.86 -19.58
CA LEU A 43 -3.09 14.84 -18.14
C LEU A 43 -4.18 13.81 -17.82
N PHE A 44 -3.94 13.01 -16.79
CA PHE A 44 -4.87 12.03 -16.26
C PHE A 44 -5.05 12.24 -14.76
N VAL A 45 -6.29 12.14 -14.31
CA VAL A 45 -6.63 12.08 -12.88
C VAL A 45 -7.33 10.77 -12.62
N ASN A 46 -6.76 9.89 -11.81
CA ASN A 46 -7.29 8.57 -11.50
C ASN A 46 -7.66 8.46 -10.03
N LEU A 47 -8.90 8.06 -9.75
CA LEU A 47 -9.35 7.69 -8.42
C LEU A 47 -9.48 6.19 -8.36
N SER A 48 -8.90 5.57 -7.34
CA SER A 48 -8.95 4.11 -7.13
C SER A 48 -9.44 3.78 -5.73
N ALA A 49 -10.25 2.74 -5.60
CA ALA A 49 -10.72 2.18 -4.35
C ALA A 49 -10.47 0.67 -4.32
N GLY A 50 -10.39 0.10 -3.13
CA GLY A 50 -10.10 -1.32 -2.94
C GLY A 50 -9.43 -1.53 -1.60
N SER A 51 -8.24 -2.14 -1.60
CA SER A 51 -7.47 -2.36 -0.38
C SER A 51 -6.97 -1.07 0.29
N GLN A 52 -6.98 0.06 -0.43
CA GLN A 52 -6.83 1.44 0.03
C GLN A 52 -7.61 2.40 -0.89
N LEU A 53 -7.86 3.63 -0.45
CA LEU A 53 -8.39 4.71 -1.27
C LEU A 53 -7.24 5.54 -1.83
N GLY A 54 -7.14 5.63 -3.15
CA GLY A 54 -6.05 6.28 -3.85
C GLY A 54 -6.52 7.36 -4.83
N ALA A 55 -5.72 8.42 -4.95
CA ALA A 55 -5.84 9.44 -5.97
C ALA A 55 -4.48 9.58 -6.66
N ASN A 56 -4.48 9.56 -7.98
CA ASN A 56 -3.28 9.62 -8.79
C ASN A 56 -3.44 10.68 -9.87
N VAL A 57 -2.40 11.46 -10.11
CA VAL A 57 -2.32 12.45 -11.17
C VAL A 57 -1.13 12.11 -12.03
N SER A 58 -1.34 11.98 -13.34
CA SER A 58 -0.28 11.63 -14.28
C SER A 58 -0.22 12.66 -15.39
N TYR A 59 0.96 13.19 -15.65
CA TYR A 59 1.16 14.24 -16.64
C TYR A 59 2.35 13.93 -17.55
N SER A 60 2.16 14.09 -18.86
CA SER A 60 3.22 13.99 -19.85
C SER A 60 3.56 15.39 -20.39
N PRO A 61 4.57 16.09 -19.85
CA PRO A 61 4.98 17.40 -20.38
C PRO A 61 5.70 17.31 -21.73
N LEU A 62 6.35 16.19 -22.03
CA LEU A 62 7.09 15.93 -23.27
C LEU A 62 6.69 14.58 -23.84
N ASN A 63 6.86 14.39 -25.14
CA ASN A 63 6.67 13.06 -25.72
C ASN A 63 7.64 12.07 -25.06
N ASN A 64 7.12 10.90 -24.68
CA ASN A 64 7.88 9.80 -24.08
C ASN A 64 8.42 10.07 -22.67
N TRP A 65 8.01 11.16 -22.01
CA TRP A 65 8.40 11.46 -20.64
C TRP A 65 7.18 11.81 -19.78
N GLY A 66 7.06 11.15 -18.64
CA GLY A 66 5.93 11.26 -17.73
C GLY A 66 6.33 11.62 -16.31
N ILE A 67 5.39 12.24 -15.61
CA ILE A 67 5.43 12.54 -14.18
C ILE A 67 4.18 11.91 -13.55
N LEU A 68 4.37 11.21 -12.44
CA LEU A 68 3.31 10.59 -11.67
C LEU A 68 3.30 11.19 -10.26
N LEU A 69 2.12 11.58 -9.78
CA LEU A 69 1.88 11.94 -8.40
C LEU A 69 0.82 10.98 -7.87
N ASN A 70 1.15 10.19 -6.86
CA ASN A 70 0.25 9.22 -6.27
C ASN A 70 0.03 9.54 -4.80
N GLY A 71 -1.19 9.41 -4.32
CA GLY A 71 -1.53 9.52 -2.91
C GLY A 71 -2.52 8.44 -2.55
N SER A 72 -2.34 7.79 -1.40
CA SER A 72 -3.25 6.76 -0.93
C SER A 72 -3.42 6.84 0.57
N THR A 73 -4.61 6.47 1.03
CA THR A 73 -4.93 6.39 2.45
C THR A 73 -5.83 5.19 2.73
N GLY A 74 -5.55 4.52 3.83
CA GLY A 74 -6.39 3.48 4.41
C GLY A 74 -7.34 4.03 5.46
N LEU A 75 -8.28 3.20 5.89
CA LEU A 75 -9.11 3.51 7.05
C LEU A 75 -8.27 3.53 8.33
N TRP A 76 -8.73 4.30 9.32
CA TRP A 76 -8.17 4.27 10.66
C TRP A 76 -8.36 2.89 11.27
N ASN A 77 -7.28 2.37 11.84
CA ASN A 77 -7.31 1.15 12.64
C ASN A 77 -7.10 1.56 14.09
N GLU A 78 -7.81 0.90 14.98
CA GLU A 78 -7.73 1.11 16.42
C GLU A 78 -7.57 -0.24 17.09
N VAL A 79 -6.55 -0.36 17.94
CA VAL A 79 -6.47 -1.43 18.92
C VAL A 79 -6.95 -0.84 20.23
N ARG A 80 -8.00 -1.44 20.80
CA ARG A 80 -8.62 -1.00 22.05
C ARG A 80 -8.71 -2.21 22.98
N SER A 81 -8.41 -1.99 24.26
CA SER A 81 -8.67 -2.98 25.31
C SER A 81 -9.79 -2.44 26.20
N GLU A 82 -10.73 -3.32 26.56
CA GLU A 82 -11.82 -3.00 27.49
C GLU A 82 -11.49 -3.39 28.93
N SER A 83 -10.49 -4.24 29.13
CA SER A 83 -10.18 -4.88 30.42
C SER A 83 -8.76 -4.61 30.92
N SER A 84 -7.92 -3.94 30.13
CA SER A 84 -6.53 -3.62 30.49
C SER A 84 -6.08 -2.33 29.83
N ALA A 85 -5.06 -1.68 30.40
CA ALA A 85 -4.34 -0.62 29.69
C ALA A 85 -3.27 -1.20 28.77
N PHE A 86 -2.78 -0.37 27.86
CA PHE A 86 -1.51 -0.52 27.18
C PHE A 86 -0.50 0.46 27.78
N VAL A 87 0.79 0.19 27.58
CA VAL A 87 1.88 1.11 27.91
C VAL A 87 2.67 1.42 26.65
N ASN A 88 2.96 2.69 26.38
CA ASN A 88 3.76 3.10 25.22
C ASN A 88 5.27 3.12 25.55
N GLN A 89 6.10 3.43 24.55
CA GLN A 89 7.55 3.54 24.71
C GLN A 89 8.00 4.58 25.76
N ASP A 90 7.16 5.58 26.03
CA ASP A 90 7.40 6.67 26.98
C ASP A 90 6.84 6.37 28.38
N LYS A 91 6.38 5.12 28.61
CA LYS A 91 5.73 4.64 29.85
C LYS A 91 4.39 5.31 30.16
N GLU A 92 3.73 5.89 29.18
CA GLU A 92 2.38 6.42 29.32
C GLU A 92 1.35 5.32 29.10
N PHE A 93 0.34 5.29 29.97
CA PHE A 93 -0.75 4.33 29.87
C PHE A 93 -1.86 4.84 28.95
N THR A 94 -2.38 3.97 28.10
CA THR A 94 -3.50 4.28 27.19
C THR A 94 -4.43 3.08 27.05
N ASP A 95 -5.73 3.32 26.87
CA ASP A 95 -6.73 2.28 26.59
C ASP A 95 -6.88 1.97 25.09
N LYS A 96 -6.30 2.83 24.25
CA LYS A 96 -6.40 2.74 22.79
C LYS A 96 -5.11 3.15 22.08
N PHE A 97 -4.89 2.55 20.93
CA PHE A 97 -3.82 2.90 20.01
C PHE A 97 -4.36 3.00 18.59
N ARG A 98 -4.23 4.19 17.99
CA ARG A 98 -4.74 4.50 16.66
C ARG A 98 -3.62 4.66 15.66
N PHE A 99 -3.79 4.04 14.49
CA PHE A 99 -2.88 4.20 13.37
C PHE A 99 -3.63 4.20 12.04
N GLN A 100 -3.06 4.90 11.06
CA GLN A 100 -3.55 4.96 9.70
C GLN A 100 -2.40 4.66 8.75
N ASN A 101 -2.69 3.89 7.71
CA ASN A 101 -1.73 3.63 6.64
C ASN A 101 -1.97 4.65 5.53
N TYR A 102 -0.97 5.42 5.16
CA TYR A 102 -1.07 6.38 4.05
C TYR A 102 0.28 6.58 3.39
N PHE A 103 0.28 7.08 2.15
CA PHE A 103 1.50 7.51 1.47
C PHE A 103 1.21 8.60 0.43
N TYR A 104 2.26 9.31 0.07
CA TYR A 104 2.33 10.19 -1.08
C TYR A 104 3.65 9.98 -1.81
N GLU A 105 3.60 9.96 -3.13
CA GLU A 105 4.70 9.55 -4.00
C GLU A 105 4.76 10.44 -5.23
N LEU A 106 5.99 10.79 -5.62
CA LEU A 106 6.31 11.48 -6.87
C LEU A 106 7.26 10.59 -7.67
N ALA A 107 6.92 10.38 -8.94
CA ALA A 107 7.74 9.61 -9.87
C ALA A 107 7.93 10.36 -11.18
N THR A 108 9.03 10.08 -11.85
CA THR A 108 9.25 10.50 -13.22
C THR A 108 9.86 9.36 -14.01
N GLY A 109 9.62 9.35 -15.31
CA GLY A 109 9.96 8.19 -16.11
C GLY A 109 9.71 8.37 -17.58
N VAL A 110 10.01 7.32 -18.32
CA VAL A 110 9.84 7.27 -19.76
C VAL A 110 8.76 6.28 -20.12
N TYR A 111 8.10 6.55 -21.24
CA TYR A 111 7.13 5.64 -21.81
C TYR A 111 7.34 5.56 -23.31
N THR A 112 7.03 4.42 -23.92
CA THR A 112 7.05 4.29 -25.37
C THR A 112 5.97 3.34 -25.85
N PRO A 113 5.15 3.74 -26.84
CA PRO A 113 4.38 2.79 -27.63
C PRO A 113 5.35 1.96 -28.49
N ILE A 114 5.12 0.66 -28.58
CA ILE A 114 5.86 -0.24 -29.46
C ILE A 114 4.86 -0.75 -30.51
N GLY A 115 4.85 -0.05 -31.65
CA GLY A 115 3.85 -0.26 -32.69
C GLY A 115 2.44 0.09 -32.20
N LYS A 116 1.44 -0.70 -32.64
CA LYS A 116 0.03 -0.56 -32.22
C LYS A 116 -0.38 -1.55 -31.12
N ALA A 117 0.48 -2.51 -30.79
CA ALA A 117 0.11 -3.66 -29.97
C ALA A 117 0.61 -3.55 -28.53
N PHE A 118 1.68 -2.81 -28.28
CA PHE A 118 2.28 -2.74 -26.94
C PHE A 118 2.58 -1.31 -26.53
N TYR A 119 2.59 -1.10 -25.22
CA TYR A 119 3.07 0.12 -24.58
C TYR A 119 3.89 -0.28 -23.37
N ILE A 120 5.08 0.30 -23.23
CA ILE A 120 5.93 0.06 -22.07
C ILE A 120 6.23 1.36 -21.36
N ASP A 121 6.26 1.31 -20.04
CA ASP A 121 6.72 2.41 -19.21
C ASP A 121 7.73 1.96 -18.15
N PHE A 122 8.54 2.93 -17.74
CA PHE A 122 9.50 2.80 -16.66
C PHE A 122 9.55 4.10 -15.87
N TYR A 123 9.33 4.02 -14.56
CA TYR A 123 9.34 5.15 -13.64
C TYR A 123 10.26 4.87 -12.47
N ALA A 124 10.97 5.92 -12.03
CA ALA A 124 11.66 5.95 -10.76
C ALA A 124 11.05 7.07 -9.92
N GLY A 125 10.94 6.86 -8.61
CA GLY A 125 10.30 7.82 -7.75
C GLY A 125 10.73 7.75 -6.30
N TYR A 126 10.24 8.73 -5.57
CA TYR A 126 10.40 8.85 -4.14
C TYR A 126 9.04 9.08 -3.49
N GLY A 127 8.84 8.50 -2.32
CA GLY A 127 7.64 8.67 -1.52
C GLY A 127 7.90 8.68 -0.05
N MET A 128 6.88 9.10 0.69
CA MET A 128 6.85 9.01 2.13
C MET A 128 5.47 8.57 2.58
N GLY A 129 5.39 7.96 3.75
CA GLY A 129 4.13 7.51 4.29
C GLY A 129 4.25 7.06 5.73
N ALA A 130 3.12 6.62 6.25
CA ALA A 130 3.06 5.92 7.53
C ALA A 130 2.47 4.54 7.32
N SER A 131 3.00 3.58 8.05
CA SER A 131 2.45 2.23 8.10
C SER A 131 2.29 1.77 9.53
N GLY A 132 1.29 0.94 9.79
CA GLY A 132 1.05 0.42 11.12
C GLY A 132 0.28 -0.88 11.10
N LYS A 133 0.49 -1.67 12.15
CA LYS A 133 -0.04 -3.01 12.30
C LYS A 133 -0.43 -3.24 13.76
N GLY A 134 -1.63 -3.79 13.96
CA GLY A 134 -1.98 -4.47 15.21
C GLY A 134 -1.47 -5.90 15.12
N LEU A 135 -0.69 -6.32 16.11
CA LEU A 135 -0.15 -7.66 16.25
C LEU A 135 -1.12 -8.44 17.13
N TRP A 136 -1.99 -9.21 16.49
CA TRP A 136 -2.77 -10.22 17.19
C TRP A 136 -2.00 -11.54 17.10
N ARG A 137 -1.19 -11.88 18.11
CA ARG A 137 -0.72 -13.26 18.24
C ARG A 137 -0.69 -13.72 19.69
N PHE A 138 -1.55 -14.71 19.95
CA PHE A 138 -1.38 -15.78 20.90
C PHE A 138 -0.03 -16.48 20.66
N HIS A 139 1.06 -16.01 21.24
CA HIS A 139 2.23 -16.84 21.49
C HIS A 139 2.46 -16.89 23.00
N PRO A 140 1.84 -17.87 23.70
CA PRO A 140 2.02 -18.07 25.13
C PRO A 140 3.48 -18.30 25.54
N ASP A 141 4.34 -18.64 24.57
CA ASP A 141 5.67 -19.18 24.81
C ASP A 141 6.80 -18.13 24.63
N ASP A 142 6.52 -16.99 23.99
CA ASP A 142 7.50 -15.90 23.75
C ASP A 142 7.38 -14.75 24.78
N ALA A 143 6.49 -14.90 25.76
CA ALA A 143 6.24 -13.91 26.81
C ALA A 143 7.37 -13.89 27.84
N TRP A 144 8.59 -13.51 27.46
CA TRP A 144 9.58 -13.12 28.46
C TRP A 144 9.15 -11.82 29.12
N PHE A 145 8.88 -11.90 30.43
CA PHE A 145 8.34 -10.84 31.29
C PHE A 145 6.87 -10.42 31.05
N GLY A 146 6.08 -11.22 30.33
CA GLY A 146 4.62 -11.01 30.23
C GLY A 146 4.20 -9.74 29.48
N GLN A 147 5.06 -9.19 28.62
CA GLN A 147 4.77 -8.00 27.80
C GLN A 147 4.84 -8.34 26.32
N GLU A 148 3.69 -8.41 25.69
CA GLU A 148 3.58 -8.62 24.24
C GLU A 148 3.49 -7.25 23.54
N LEU A 149 4.24 -7.09 22.45
CA LEU A 149 4.08 -5.96 21.53
C LEU A 149 2.70 -6.09 20.86
N VAL A 150 1.80 -5.15 21.15
CA VAL A 150 0.39 -5.24 20.71
C VAL A 150 0.17 -4.54 19.38
N ALA A 151 0.81 -3.40 19.17
CA ALA A 151 0.70 -2.64 17.94
C ALA A 151 1.87 -1.69 17.76
N PHE A 152 2.15 -1.37 16.51
CA PHE A 152 3.10 -0.32 16.17
C PHE A 152 2.63 0.50 14.97
N LYS A 153 3.17 1.72 14.87
CA LYS A 153 3.15 2.57 13.68
C LYS A 153 4.56 3.13 13.46
N ALA A 154 4.91 3.33 12.21
CA ALA A 154 6.19 3.89 11.82
C ALA A 154 6.02 4.70 10.55
N ASP A 155 6.77 5.79 10.47
CA ASP A 155 6.90 6.55 9.24
C ASP A 155 7.96 5.90 8.36
N TYR A 156 7.84 6.07 7.05
CA TYR A 156 8.83 5.56 6.11
C TYR A 156 9.06 6.51 4.96
N SER A 157 10.26 6.42 4.39
CA SER A 157 10.58 6.90 3.06
C SER A 157 10.67 5.72 2.11
N ASN A 158 10.38 5.94 0.83
CA ASN A 158 10.35 4.92 -0.20
C ASN A 158 11.08 5.42 -1.45
N VAL A 159 12.18 4.78 -1.85
CA VAL A 159 12.70 4.90 -3.22
C VAL A 159 12.17 3.74 -4.02
N PHE A 160 11.53 4.00 -5.15
CA PHE A 160 10.91 2.93 -5.94
C PHE A 160 11.24 2.98 -7.41
N LEU A 161 11.25 1.81 -8.02
CA LEU A 161 11.30 1.59 -9.47
C LEU A 161 10.04 0.84 -9.88
N GLN A 162 9.40 1.29 -10.96
CA GLN A 162 8.20 0.68 -11.51
C GLN A 162 8.37 0.51 -13.01
N SER A 163 7.91 -0.62 -13.54
CA SER A 163 7.77 -0.82 -14.98
C SER A 163 6.46 -1.51 -15.30
N THR A 164 5.86 -1.13 -16.43
CA THR A 164 4.61 -1.71 -16.90
C THR A 164 4.71 -2.07 -18.37
N LEU A 165 4.28 -3.27 -18.71
CA LEU A 165 4.02 -3.68 -20.08
C LEU A 165 2.51 -3.79 -20.29
N LYS A 166 1.99 -3.03 -21.26
CA LYS A 166 0.59 -3.06 -21.66
C LYS A 166 0.43 -3.70 -23.03
N PHE A 167 -0.60 -4.50 -23.14
CA PHE A 167 -1.05 -5.19 -24.34
C PHE A 167 -2.35 -4.51 -24.79
N ILE A 168 -2.33 -3.94 -26.00
CA ILE A 168 -3.49 -3.30 -26.62
C ILE A 168 -4.29 -4.41 -27.32
N LEU A 169 -5.36 -4.87 -26.67
CA LEU A 169 -6.18 -5.98 -27.15
C LEU A 169 -7.22 -5.50 -28.17
N ALA A 170 -7.74 -4.29 -27.96
CA ALA A 170 -8.61 -3.55 -28.86
C ALA A 170 -8.37 -2.05 -28.66
N ASP A 171 -8.99 -1.21 -29.50
CA ASP A 171 -8.87 0.25 -29.39
C ASP A 171 -9.31 0.76 -28.00
N ASP A 172 -10.26 0.07 -27.37
CA ASP A 172 -10.86 0.39 -26.09
C ASP A 172 -10.48 -0.55 -24.94
N LEU A 173 -9.63 -1.56 -25.17
CA LEU A 173 -9.31 -2.57 -24.16
C LEU A 173 -7.81 -2.83 -24.07
N ARG A 174 -7.27 -2.70 -22.87
CA ARG A 174 -5.85 -2.95 -22.59
C ARG A 174 -5.70 -3.89 -21.40
N PHE A 175 -4.74 -4.79 -21.49
CA PHE A 175 -4.27 -5.60 -20.37
C PHE A 175 -2.88 -5.11 -19.96
N ASN A 176 -2.56 -5.08 -18.67
CA ASN A 176 -1.27 -4.63 -18.18
C ASN A 176 -0.64 -5.64 -17.21
N LEU A 177 0.68 -5.79 -17.33
CA LEU A 177 1.55 -6.50 -16.42
C LEU A 177 2.54 -5.50 -15.86
N SER A 178 2.51 -5.29 -14.55
CA SER A 178 3.33 -4.29 -13.87
C SER A 178 4.24 -4.94 -12.85
N GLY A 179 5.46 -4.42 -12.72
CA GLY A 179 6.39 -4.77 -11.66
C GLY A 179 6.82 -3.51 -10.92
N ARG A 180 6.94 -3.59 -9.60
CA ARG A 180 7.42 -2.49 -8.78
C ARG A 180 8.31 -2.98 -7.65
N MET A 181 9.44 -2.32 -7.46
CA MET A 181 10.38 -2.54 -6.36
C MET A 181 10.38 -1.30 -5.48
N ASN A 182 10.28 -1.49 -4.17
CA ASN A 182 10.23 -0.43 -3.15
C ASN A 182 11.35 -0.66 -2.16
N ILE A 183 12.13 0.37 -1.93
CA ILE A 183 13.21 0.41 -0.96
C ILE A 183 12.74 1.34 0.16
N LEU A 184 12.31 0.73 1.25
CA LEU A 184 11.65 1.38 2.37
C LEU A 184 12.67 1.62 3.49
N ASN A 185 12.76 2.84 3.99
CA ASN A 185 13.53 3.14 5.18
C ASN A 185 12.58 3.68 6.26
N TYR A 186 12.47 2.93 7.35
CA TYR A 186 11.53 3.19 8.43
C TYR A 186 12.16 4.01 9.56
N LYS A 187 11.35 4.86 10.17
CA LYS A 187 11.75 5.74 11.27
C LYS A 187 10.56 6.10 12.13
N ASP A 188 10.83 6.83 13.22
CA ASP A 188 9.80 7.45 14.06
C ASP A 188 8.77 6.43 14.60
N PHE A 189 9.29 5.28 15.04
CA PHE A 189 8.47 4.18 15.58
C PHE A 189 7.73 4.60 16.84
N ASN A 190 6.44 4.28 16.87
CA ASN A 190 5.59 4.39 18.04
C ASN A 190 4.92 3.03 18.25
N TYR A 191 4.94 2.53 19.47
CA TYR A 191 4.43 1.20 19.76
C TYR A 191 3.81 1.13 21.15
N ILE A 192 3.00 0.10 21.35
CA ILE A 192 2.37 -0.19 22.62
C ILE A 192 2.57 -1.66 23.01
N TYR A 193 2.67 -1.88 24.31
CA TYR A 193 2.72 -3.20 24.93
C TYR A 193 1.46 -3.45 25.76
N GLY A 194 1.17 -4.72 26.01
CA GLY A 194 0.23 -5.10 27.07
C GLY A 194 0.71 -4.56 28.42
N SER A 195 -0.17 -3.87 29.17
CA SER A 195 0.15 -3.47 30.55
C SER A 195 -0.04 -4.65 31.52
N PRO A 196 0.66 -4.65 32.66
CA PRO A 196 0.36 -5.58 33.74
C PRO A 196 -1.08 -5.39 34.27
N PRO A 197 -1.64 -6.39 34.96
CA PRO A 197 -2.93 -6.27 35.62
C PRO A 197 -3.03 -5.00 36.49
N ASP A 198 -4.19 -4.34 36.48
CA ASP A 198 -4.41 -3.05 37.18
C ASP A 198 -4.16 -3.10 38.70
N ASN A 199 -4.19 -4.29 39.31
CA ASN A 199 -3.93 -4.51 40.72
C ASN A 199 -2.44 -4.73 41.05
N ASN A 200 -1.53 -4.55 40.09
CA ASN A 200 -0.10 -4.73 40.31
C ASN A 200 0.51 -3.50 41.03
N PRO A 201 1.05 -3.65 42.26
CA PRO A 201 1.63 -2.54 43.02
C PRO A 201 2.90 -1.95 42.39
N ASN A 202 3.50 -2.62 41.40
CA ASN A 202 4.69 -2.16 40.68
C ASN A 202 4.37 -1.65 39.27
N ARG A 203 3.12 -1.32 38.97
CA ARG A 203 2.68 -0.86 37.64
C ARG A 203 3.53 0.31 37.11
N ASP A 204 3.81 1.31 37.95
CA ASP A 204 4.58 2.50 37.53
C ASP A 204 6.07 2.20 37.29
N ASN A 205 6.57 1.09 37.83
CA ASN A 205 7.95 0.63 37.69
C ASN A 205 8.05 -0.60 36.78
N TRP A 206 7.02 -0.86 35.96
CA TRP A 206 7.01 -2.03 35.09
C TRP A 206 8.14 -1.93 34.06
N PRO A 207 9.02 -2.95 33.98
CA PRO A 207 10.20 -2.89 33.12
C PRO A 207 9.75 -3.01 31.66
N LEU A 208 10.03 -2.01 30.81
CA LEU A 208 9.82 -2.16 29.38
C LEU A 208 10.79 -3.20 28.79
N PRO A 209 10.45 -3.89 27.69
CA PRO A 209 11.38 -4.76 27.00
C PRO A 209 12.69 -4.03 26.68
N PRO A 210 13.85 -4.67 26.83
CA PRO A 210 15.12 -4.00 26.63
C PRO A 210 15.29 -3.57 25.15
N GLN A 211 15.92 -2.41 24.94
CA GLN A 211 15.96 -1.74 23.63
C GLN A 211 16.61 -2.59 22.52
N ASN A 212 17.51 -3.51 22.86
CA ASN A 212 18.12 -4.43 21.91
C ASN A 212 17.10 -5.43 21.32
N GLU A 213 16.11 -5.88 22.08
CA GLU A 213 15.02 -6.74 21.58
C GLU A 213 14.06 -5.95 20.70
N ILE A 214 13.75 -4.72 21.12
CA ILE A 214 13.02 -3.73 20.31
C ILE A 214 13.75 -3.50 18.99
N ASN A 215 15.06 -3.31 19.04
CA ASN A 215 15.87 -3.13 17.84
C ASN A 215 15.90 -4.40 16.99
N SER A 216 15.90 -5.62 17.54
CA SER A 216 15.74 -6.83 16.71
C SER A 216 14.37 -6.92 16.05
N TYR A 217 13.31 -6.40 16.68
CA TYR A 217 11.99 -6.27 16.03
C TYR A 217 11.95 -5.15 14.98
N PHE A 218 12.80 -4.13 15.14
CA PHE A 218 12.78 -2.89 14.36
C PHE A 218 14.08 -2.60 13.57
N ASP A 219 14.94 -3.59 13.32
CA ASP A 219 16.23 -3.40 12.64
C ASP A 219 15.99 -3.13 11.14
N PHE A 220 15.55 -1.90 10.84
CA PHE A 220 14.85 -1.53 9.63
C PHE A 220 15.50 -0.33 8.93
N ASN A 221 16.83 -0.28 8.86
CA ASN A 221 17.47 0.78 8.08
C ASN A 221 17.06 0.71 6.60
N GLN A 222 16.75 -0.48 6.08
CA GLN A 222 16.26 -0.66 4.73
C GLN A 222 15.50 -1.97 4.57
N GLN A 223 14.26 -1.91 4.09
CA GLN A 223 13.43 -3.06 3.74
C GLN A 223 13.10 -3.02 2.26
N THR A 224 13.08 -4.17 1.60
CA THR A 224 12.77 -4.25 0.16
C THR A 224 11.45 -5.00 -0.06
N ALA A 225 10.52 -4.36 -0.75
CA ALA A 225 9.22 -4.93 -1.09
C ALA A 225 9.00 -4.91 -2.61
N TYR A 226 8.66 -6.06 -3.17
CA TYR A 226 8.28 -6.21 -4.56
C TYR A 226 6.77 -6.27 -4.71
N GLN A 227 6.28 -5.81 -5.86
CA GLN A 227 4.88 -5.88 -6.24
C GLN A 227 4.79 -6.34 -7.68
N VAL A 228 3.85 -7.24 -7.96
CA VAL A 228 3.47 -7.65 -9.31
C VAL A 228 1.99 -7.34 -9.50
N GLY A 229 1.67 -6.56 -10.52
CA GLY A 229 0.31 -6.13 -10.85
C GLY A 229 -0.18 -6.74 -12.16
N LEU A 230 -1.40 -7.27 -12.17
CA LEU A 230 -2.15 -7.63 -13.37
C LEU A 230 -3.35 -6.70 -13.49
N GLY A 231 -3.53 -6.00 -14.60
CA GLY A 231 -4.62 -5.05 -14.73
C GLY A 231 -5.31 -5.08 -16.08
N LEU A 232 -6.52 -4.53 -16.07
CA LEU A 232 -7.39 -4.35 -17.22
C LEU A 232 -7.86 -2.91 -17.25
N GLU A 233 -7.81 -2.30 -18.43
CA GLU A 233 -8.27 -0.94 -18.67
C GLU A 233 -9.30 -0.95 -19.81
N GLY A 234 -10.49 -0.45 -19.54
CA GLY A 234 -11.53 -0.18 -20.53
C GLY A 234 -11.60 1.32 -20.81
N ASP A 235 -11.32 1.70 -22.04
CA ASP A 235 -11.35 3.08 -22.51
C ASP A 235 -12.78 3.46 -22.94
N ALA A 236 -13.41 4.37 -22.21
CA ALA A 236 -14.64 5.01 -22.63
C ALA A 236 -14.35 6.47 -23.05
N LYS A 237 -15.26 7.06 -23.81
CA LYS A 237 -15.06 8.38 -24.46
C LYS A 237 -14.42 9.44 -23.54
N TYR A 238 -14.90 9.54 -22.29
CA TYR A 238 -14.46 10.57 -21.35
C TYR A 238 -13.76 10.03 -20.09
N PHE A 239 -13.72 8.71 -19.90
CA PHE A 239 -13.17 8.07 -18.71
C PHE A 239 -12.57 6.70 -19.06
N VAL A 240 -11.57 6.27 -18.30
CA VAL A 240 -10.99 4.93 -18.40
C VAL A 240 -11.32 4.20 -17.11
N ILE A 241 -12.02 3.08 -17.21
CA ILE A 241 -12.26 2.19 -16.08
C ILE A 241 -11.05 1.27 -15.96
N ASN A 242 -10.49 1.15 -14.76
CA ASN A 242 -9.37 0.27 -14.50
C ASN A 242 -9.67 -0.71 -13.36
N ALA A 243 -9.15 -1.92 -13.49
CA ALA A 243 -9.13 -2.93 -12.45
C ALA A 243 -7.71 -3.49 -12.35
N GLN A 244 -7.20 -3.69 -11.14
CA GLN A 244 -5.85 -4.21 -10.93
C GLN A 244 -5.82 -5.18 -9.76
N LEU A 245 -5.26 -6.36 -10.02
CA LEU A 245 -4.87 -7.37 -9.04
C LEU A 245 -3.40 -7.17 -8.72
N GLN A 246 -3.02 -7.17 -7.45
CA GLN A 246 -1.62 -7.06 -7.05
C GLN A 246 -1.20 -8.15 -6.08
N PHE A 247 0.03 -8.60 -6.24
CA PHE A 247 0.72 -9.51 -5.36
C PHE A 247 1.92 -8.80 -4.75
N GLY A 248 1.95 -8.69 -3.43
CA GLY A 248 3.09 -8.14 -2.69
C GLY A 248 4.01 -9.26 -2.21
N ILE A 249 5.31 -9.07 -2.40
CA ILE A 249 6.34 -10.04 -2.06
C ILE A 249 7.38 -9.33 -1.21
N GLU A 250 7.63 -9.88 -0.03
CA GLU A 250 8.74 -9.45 0.83
C GLU A 250 10.05 -10.03 0.29
N ALA A 251 11.09 -9.20 0.19
CA ALA A 251 12.42 -9.72 -0.08
C ALA A 251 12.87 -10.53 1.14
N TYR A 252 13.11 -11.83 0.96
CA TYR A 252 13.61 -12.68 2.03
C TYR A 252 14.98 -12.17 2.49
N ASP A 253 15.05 -11.67 3.72
CA ASP A 253 16.31 -11.30 4.36
C ASP A 253 16.81 -12.47 5.21
N ILE A 254 17.89 -13.11 4.74
CA ILE A 254 18.52 -14.26 5.41
C ILE A 254 19.10 -13.85 6.78
N SER A 255 19.29 -12.56 7.04
CA SER A 255 19.94 -12.08 8.25
C SER A 255 19.01 -11.84 9.45
N ASN A 256 17.68 -11.92 9.28
CA ASN A 256 16.75 -11.51 10.33
C ASN A 256 15.46 -12.36 10.32
N GLU A 257 15.52 -13.58 10.86
CA GLU A 257 14.38 -14.52 10.94
C GLU A 257 13.22 -14.01 11.82
N ASP A 258 13.46 -13.01 12.70
CA ASP A 258 12.49 -12.47 13.66
C ASP A 258 11.84 -11.13 13.23
N SER A 259 12.04 -10.71 11.97
CA SER A 259 11.47 -9.47 11.41
C SER A 259 9.94 -9.52 11.31
N TYR A 260 9.24 -8.55 11.92
CA TYR A 260 7.77 -8.36 11.77
C TYR A 260 7.39 -7.55 10.51
N PHE A 261 8.36 -7.21 9.67
CA PHE A 261 8.06 -6.68 8.35
C PHE A 261 7.21 -7.71 7.59
N SER A 262 6.19 -7.22 6.92
CA SER A 262 5.27 -8.06 6.17
C SER A 262 4.62 -7.20 5.11
N VAL A 263 4.78 -7.60 3.87
CA VAL A 263 4.12 -6.95 2.74
C VAL A 263 2.72 -7.54 2.59
N ARG A 264 1.72 -6.72 2.27
CA ARG A 264 0.38 -7.21 1.94
C ARG A 264 0.47 -8.20 0.77
N PRO A 265 0.11 -9.49 0.96
CA PRO A 265 0.36 -10.50 -0.06
C PRO A 265 -0.54 -10.32 -1.29
N PHE A 266 -1.74 -9.75 -1.09
CA PHE A 266 -2.74 -9.63 -2.13
C PHE A 266 -3.55 -8.33 -1.99
N SER A 267 -3.77 -7.63 -3.10
CA SER A 267 -4.64 -6.45 -3.16
C SER A 267 -5.48 -6.44 -4.44
N VAL A 268 -6.66 -5.82 -4.35
CA VAL A 268 -7.53 -5.56 -5.49
C VAL A 268 -7.85 -4.08 -5.51
N PHE A 269 -7.76 -3.47 -6.68
CA PHE A 269 -8.11 -2.08 -6.92
C PHE A 269 -9.06 -1.97 -8.10
N LEU A 270 -10.03 -1.08 -7.97
CA LEU A 270 -10.91 -0.61 -9.03
C LEU A 270 -10.77 0.90 -9.10
N GLY A 271 -10.70 1.45 -10.30
CA GLY A 271 -10.53 2.88 -10.47
C GLY A 271 -11.19 3.44 -11.72
N ILE A 272 -11.28 4.77 -11.72
CA ILE A 272 -11.77 5.57 -12.83
C ILE A 272 -10.74 6.67 -13.06
N ALA A 273 -10.15 6.67 -14.25
CA ALA A 273 -9.27 7.73 -14.71
C ALA A 273 -10.00 8.66 -15.66
N MET A 274 -9.78 9.96 -15.49
CA MET A 274 -10.29 11.04 -16.33
C MET A 274 -9.13 11.59 -17.14
N PRO A 275 -9.07 11.33 -18.46
CA PRO A 275 -8.09 11.91 -19.35
C PRO A 275 -8.49 13.36 -19.62
N ILE A 276 -8.03 14.31 -18.80
CA ILE A 276 -8.48 15.72 -18.83
C ILE A 276 -8.29 16.35 -20.21
N HIS A 277 -7.25 15.96 -20.94
CA HIS A 277 -6.97 16.44 -22.29
C HIS A 277 -8.08 16.10 -23.33
N ARG A 278 -8.97 15.15 -23.03
CA ARG A 278 -10.14 14.82 -23.87
C ARG A 278 -11.32 15.75 -23.59
N TRP A 279 -11.35 16.38 -22.42
CA TRP A 279 -12.41 17.29 -22.00
C TRP A 279 -12.08 18.69 -22.53
N GLY A 280 -12.76 19.11 -23.61
CA GLY A 280 -12.57 20.42 -24.25
C GLY A 280 -12.18 20.37 -25.72
N ARG A 281 -11.92 19.19 -26.29
CA ARG A 281 -11.93 19.02 -27.75
C ARG A 281 -13.38 18.98 -28.23
N LYS A 282 -13.77 19.95 -29.06
CA LYS A 282 -15.00 19.83 -29.86
C LYS A 282 -14.69 18.79 -30.95
N ASP A 283 -15.50 17.74 -31.00
CA ASP A 283 -15.53 16.79 -32.12
C ASP A 283 -15.92 17.53 -33.42
#